data_AF-A0A8T3TW83-F1
#
_entry.id   AF-A0A8T3TW83-F1
#
_cell.length_a   1.000
_cell.length_b   1.000
_cell.length_c   1.000
_cell.angle_alpha   90.00
_cell.angle_beta   90.00
_cell.angle_gamma   90.00
#
_symmetry.space_group_name_H-M   'P 1'
#
loop_
_entity.id
_entity.type
_entity.pdbx_description
1 polymer ?
#
loop_
_entity_poly.entity_id
_entity_poly.type
_entity_poly.pdbx_seq_one_letter_code
_entity_poly.pdbx_strand_id
1 'polypeptide(L)' 'MSKRQVRFADTLPATADVVVIGGGIIGCATAFFAARAGLRVVVLERRAALGTLTTPASTGAFRLQFDNLEEVAVV' A
#
# COMPACT_ATOMS: atom_id res chain seq x y z
N MET A 1 11.74 -18.25 -8.34
CA MET A 1 10.53 -17.44 -8.01
C MET A 1 10.26 -16.49 -9.17
N SER A 2 9.12 -16.61 -9.83
CA SER A 2 8.76 -15.72 -10.96
C SER A 2 8.55 -14.29 -10.45
N LYS A 3 9.29 -13.32 -11.01
CA LYS A 3 9.11 -11.89 -10.70
C LYS A 3 7.77 -11.44 -11.28
N ARG A 4 6.72 -11.36 -10.47
CA ARG A 4 5.48 -10.67 -10.90
C ARG A 4 5.80 -9.18 -11.04
N GLN A 5 5.84 -8.72 -12.29
CA GLN A 5 5.93 -7.29 -12.59
C GLN A 5 4.62 -6.60 -12.22
N VAL A 6 4.75 -5.42 -11.58
CA VAL A 6 3.65 -4.47 -11.46
C VAL A 6 3.33 -3.96 -12.87
N ARG A 7 2.06 -4.01 -13.27
CA ARG A 7 1.58 -3.55 -14.57
C ARG A 7 0.56 -2.44 -14.35
N PHE A 8 0.72 -1.33 -15.06
CA PHE A 8 -0.35 -0.34 -15.20
C PHE A 8 -1.34 -0.90 -16.22
N ALA A 9 -2.63 -0.82 -15.88
CA ALA A 9 -3.68 -1.35 -16.74
C ALA A 9 -4.45 -0.17 -17.36
N ASP A 10 -4.56 -0.17 -18.69
CA ASP A 10 -5.36 0.82 -19.42
C ASP A 10 -6.87 0.56 -19.25
N THR A 11 -7.23 -0.67 -18.89
CA THR A 11 -8.61 -1.11 -18.63
C THR A 11 -8.71 -1.80 -17.28
N LEU A 12 -9.82 -1.56 -16.57
CA LEU A 12 -10.07 -2.21 -15.29
C LEU A 12 -10.43 -3.69 -15.52
N PRO A 13 -9.87 -4.62 -14.74
CA PRO A 13 -10.30 -6.02 -14.81
C PRO A 13 -11.74 -6.13 -14.34
N ALA A 14 -12.50 -7.08 -14.92
CA ALA A 14 -13.89 -7.31 -14.54
C ALA A 14 -14.05 -7.76 -13.07
N THR A 15 -13.03 -8.43 -12.51
CA THR A 15 -13.02 -8.89 -11.13
C THR A 15 -11.63 -8.79 -10.52
N ALA A 16 -11.59 -8.62 -9.20
CA ALA A 16 -10.39 -8.71 -8.37
C ALA A 16 -10.75 -9.43 -7.07
N ASP A 17 -9.77 -10.09 -6.46
CA ASP A 17 -9.96 -10.69 -5.12
C ASP A 17 -9.82 -9.61 -4.04
N VAL A 18 -8.98 -8.58 -4.29
CA VAL A 18 -8.79 -7.41 -3.43
C VAL A 18 -8.66 -6.15 -4.25
N VAL A 19 -9.37 -5.09 -3.85
CA VAL A 19 -9.19 -3.74 -4.37
C VAL A 19 -8.62 -2.85 -3.26
N VAL A 20 -7.47 -2.25 -3.52
CA VAL A 20 -6.81 -1.29 -2.63
C VAL A 20 -7.02 0.11 -3.17
N ILE A 21 -7.57 1.01 -2.35
CA ILE A 21 -7.77 2.41 -2.71
C ILE A 21 -6.63 3.25 -2.12
N GLY A 22 -5.85 3.88 -2.99
CA GLY A 22 -4.68 4.68 -2.65
C GLY A 22 -3.36 3.93 -2.85
N GLY A 23 -2.43 4.55 -3.56
CA GLY A 23 -1.09 4.08 -3.88
C GLY A 23 0.01 4.64 -2.98
N GLY A 24 -0.33 5.07 -1.75
CA GLY A 24 0.66 5.43 -0.73
C GLY A 24 1.35 4.19 -0.13
N ILE A 25 2.30 4.39 0.79
CA ILE A 25 3.09 3.29 1.38
C ILE A 25 2.21 2.17 1.96
N ILE A 26 1.13 2.50 2.67
CA ILE A 26 0.22 1.52 3.24
C ILE A 26 -0.52 0.73 2.16
N GLY A 27 -1.05 1.41 1.14
CA GLY A 27 -1.74 0.74 0.03
C GLY A 27 -0.82 -0.18 -0.76
N CYS A 28 0.40 0.29 -1.07
CA CYS A 28 1.43 -0.51 -1.73
C CYS A 28 1.86 -1.73 -0.89
N ALA A 29 2.05 -1.55 0.43
CA ALA A 29 2.38 -2.65 1.33
C ALA A 29 1.27 -3.69 1.40
N THR A 30 0.02 -3.25 1.56
CA THR A 30 -1.17 -4.12 1.54
C THR A 30 -1.22 -4.91 0.23
N ALA A 31 -1.07 -4.24 -0.92
CA ALA A 31 -1.09 -4.91 -2.21
C ALA A 31 0.04 -5.92 -2.39
N PHE A 32 1.25 -5.59 -1.91
CA PHE A 32 2.39 -6.50 -1.94
C PHE A 32 2.14 -7.78 -1.14
N PHE A 33 1.68 -7.67 0.11
CA PHE A 33 1.43 -8.84 0.94
C PHE A 33 0.22 -9.66 0.46
N ALA A 34 -0.86 -9.00 0.01
CA ALA A 34 -2.00 -9.68 -0.59
C ALA A 34 -1.62 -10.45 -1.87
N ALA A 35 -0.81 -9.84 -2.74
CA ALA A 35 -0.31 -10.51 -3.95
C ALA A 35 0.62 -11.69 -3.61
N ARG A 36 1.45 -11.57 -2.57
CA ARG A 36 2.27 -12.69 -2.05
C ARG A 36 1.43 -13.83 -1.47
N ALA A 37 0.25 -13.53 -0.95
CA ALA A 37 -0.72 -14.53 -0.50
C ALA A 37 -1.49 -15.19 -1.68
N GLY A 38 -1.18 -14.84 -2.93
CA GLY A 38 -1.77 -15.44 -4.13
C GLY A 38 -3.01 -14.72 -4.67
N LEU A 39 -3.44 -13.62 -4.05
CA LEU A 39 -4.63 -12.88 -4.45
C LEU A 39 -4.38 -12.02 -5.70
N ARG A 40 -5.41 -11.86 -6.55
CA ARG A 40 -5.44 -10.90 -7.65
C ARG A 40 -5.81 -9.53 -7.08
N VAL A 41 -4.81 -8.65 -6.99
CA VAL A 41 -4.96 -7.33 -6.38
C VAL A 41 -5.02 -6.25 -7.46
N VAL A 42 -5.94 -5.31 -7.30
CA VAL A 42 -5.98 -4.06 -8.06
C VAL A 42 -5.72 -2.91 -7.10
N VAL A 43 -4.80 -2.02 -7.46
CA VAL A 43 -4.57 -0.76 -6.74
C VAL A 43 -5.15 0.38 -7.58
N LEU A 44 -6.04 1.16 -6.99
CA LEU A 44 -6.58 2.37 -7.60
C LEU A 44 -5.90 3.58 -6.98
N GLU A 45 -5.15 4.33 -7.78
CA GLU A 45 -4.51 5.58 -7.38
C GLU A 45 -5.07 6.73 -8.24
N ARG A 46 -5.36 7.85 -7.58
CA ARG A 46 -5.92 9.05 -8.24
C ARG A 46 -4.86 9.80 -9.04
N ARG A 47 -3.60 9.79 -8.58
CA ARG A 47 -2.48 10.51 -9.21
C ARG A 47 -1.82 9.65 -10.28
N ALA A 48 -1.03 10.31 -11.13
CA ALA A 48 -0.30 9.63 -12.21
C ALA A 48 0.78 8.65 -11.73
N ALA A 49 1.17 8.70 -10.44
CA ALA A 49 2.15 7.80 -9.87
C ALA A 49 1.84 7.48 -8.41
N LEU A 50 2.32 6.31 -7.97
CA LEU A 50 2.23 5.83 -6.59
C LEU A 50 3.09 6.70 -5.68
N GLY A 51 2.69 6.81 -4.41
CA GLY A 51 3.47 7.49 -3.38
C GLY A 51 3.82 8.93 -3.77
N THR A 52 2.85 9.71 -4.26
CA THR A 52 3.09 11.11 -4.68
C THR A 52 2.63 12.16 -3.67
N LEU A 53 2.11 11.74 -2.51
CA LEU A 53 1.60 12.64 -1.46
C LEU A 53 2.46 12.56 -0.19
N THR A 54 1.93 12.04 0.91
CA THR A 54 2.60 12.06 2.22
C THR A 54 3.77 11.07 2.31
N THR A 55 3.72 9.96 1.58
CA THR A 55 4.78 8.95 1.56
C THR A 55 6.17 9.54 1.23
N PRO A 56 6.38 10.27 0.12
CA PRO A 56 7.67 10.86 -0.23
C PRO A 56 8.00 12.12 0.58
N ALA A 57 6.98 12.77 1.17
CA ALA A 57 7.17 13.93 2.04
C ALA A 57 7.57 13.54 3.47
N SER A 58 7.60 12.26 3.80
CA SER A 58 8.02 11.78 5.11
C SER A 58 9.55 11.81 5.27
N THR A 59 10.03 11.98 6.50
CA THR A 59 11.47 11.83 6.82
C THR A 59 11.95 10.38 6.69
N GLY A 60 11.05 9.41 6.44
CA GLY A 60 11.37 7.98 6.46
C GLY A 60 11.74 7.46 7.85
N ALA A 61 11.51 8.26 8.91
CA ALA A 61 11.73 7.85 10.28
C ALA A 61 10.65 6.85 10.72
N PHE A 62 11.07 5.70 11.22
CA PHE A 62 10.19 4.76 11.89
C PHE A 62 10.42 4.89 13.40
N ARG A 63 9.33 5.05 14.15
CA ARG A 63 9.33 4.91 15.60
C ARG A 63 8.36 3.81 15.97
N LEU A 64 8.66 3.10 17.04
CA LEU A 64 7.67 2.20 17.62
C LEU A 64 6.53 3.09 18.14
N GLN A 65 5.35 2.92 17.55
CA GLN A 65 4.15 3.60 18.03
C GLN A 65 3.75 2.93 19.34
N PHE A 66 3.53 3.71 20.39
CA PHE A 66 3.16 3.20 21.72
C PHE A 66 4.26 2.39 22.41
N ASP A 67 5.50 2.87 22.36
CA ASP A 67 6.65 2.18 22.96
C ASP A 67 6.80 2.41 24.48
N ASN A 68 5.97 3.28 25.06
CA ASN A 68 5.94 3.60 26.48
C ASN A 68 4.50 3.70 27.00
N LEU A 69 4.33 3.53 28.31
CA LEU A 69 3.01 3.48 28.96
C LEU A 69 2.23 4.78 28.82
N GLU A 70 2.91 5.93 28.76
CA GLU A 70 2.27 7.23 28.62
C GLU A 70 1.62 7.37 27.23
N GLU A 71 2.31 6.96 26.16
CA GLU A 71 1.76 6.98 24.80
C GLU A 71 0.58 6.00 24.63
N VAL A 72 0.65 4.81 25.24
CA VAL A 72 -0.45 3.82 25.20
C VAL A 72 -1.71 4.37 25.84
N ALA A 73 -1.60 5.18 26.90
CA ALA A 73 -2.74 5.68 27.65
C ALA A 73 -3.55 6.76 26.92
N VAL A 74 -3.06 7.31 25.80
CA VAL A 74 -3.65 8.45 25.07
C VAL A 74 -4.57 8.01 23.90
N VAL A 75 -4.66 6.71 23.64
CA VAL A 75 -5.42 6.10 22.52
C VAL A 75 -6.64 5.36 23.03
#